data_AF-R9IFX4-F1
#
_entry.id   AF-R9IFX4-F1
#
_cell.length_a   1.000
_cell.length_b   1.000
_cell.length_c   1.000
_cell.angle_alpha   90.00
_cell.angle_beta   90.00
_cell.angle_gamma   90.00
#
_symmetry.space_group_name_H-M   'P 1'
#
loop_
_entity.id
_entity.type
_entity.pdbx_description
1 polymer ?
#
loop_
_entity_poly.entity_id
_entity_poly.type
_entity_poly.pdbx_seq_one_letter_code
_entity_poly.pdbx_strand_id
1 'polypeptide(L)' 'MEYDDLELDTLGEQKTALFVIISDTDATFNFVVSIMYSQLFNLLCDKADDVYNGRLPIHVRMLLDEFAVRS' A
#
# COMPACT_ATOMS: atom_id res chain seq x y z
N MET A 1 9.03 -10.14 -19.43
CA MET A 1 7.79 -10.10 -18.63
C MET A 1 7.88 -8.82 -17.84
N GLU A 2 6.93 -7.91 -18.06
CA GLU A 2 6.81 -6.63 -17.37
C GLU A 2 7.07 -6.81 -15.87
N TYR A 3 8.13 -6.17 -15.36
CA TYR A 3 8.13 -5.76 -13.98
C TYR A 3 7.11 -4.62 -13.93
N ASP A 4 5.88 -4.95 -13.57
CA ASP A 4 4.86 -3.98 -13.21
C ASP A 4 5.27 -3.46 -11.82
N ASP A 5 6.28 -2.58 -11.80
CA ASP A 5 6.57 -1.77 -10.63
C ASP A 5 5.27 -1.02 -10.40
N LEU A 6 4.50 -1.44 -9.40
CA LEU A 6 3.19 -0.88 -9.02
C LEU A 6 3.27 0.61 -8.61
N GLU A 7 4.40 1.28 -8.87
CA GLU A 7 4.71 2.67 -8.57
C GLU A 7 4.26 3.05 -7.17
N LEU A 8 4.43 2.11 -6.22
CA LEU A 8 3.94 2.22 -4.85
C LEU A 8 4.58 3.40 -4.13
N ASP A 9 5.78 3.78 -4.54
CA ASP A 9 6.52 4.94 -4.06
C ASP A 9 5.95 6.26 -4.58
N THR A 10 5.17 6.27 -5.66
CA THR A 10 4.53 7.47 -6.19
C THR A 10 3.26 7.85 -5.43
N LEU A 11 2.70 6.94 -4.64
CA LEU A 11 1.61 7.25 -3.70
C LEU A 11 2.13 8.29 -2.69
N GLY A 12 1.55 9.49 -2.66
CA GLY A 12 2.00 10.56 -1.76
C GLY A 12 2.88 11.63 -2.42
N GLU A 13 3.42 11.38 -3.61
CA GLU A 13 4.03 12.42 -4.46
C GLU A 13 3.00 13.06 -5.39
N GLN A 14 2.12 12.23 -5.94
CA GLN A 14 1.00 12.65 -6.78
C GLN A 14 -0.32 12.05 -6.30
N LYS A 15 -1.44 12.59 -6.80
CA LYS A 15 -2.78 12.12 -6.43
C LYS A 15 -3.04 10.76 -7.09
N THR A 16 -2.76 9.70 -6.35
CA THR A 16 -2.94 8.31 -6.78
C THR A 16 -4.03 7.63 -5.96
N ALA A 17 -4.84 6.78 -6.60
CA ALA A 17 -5.81 5.92 -5.93
C ALA A 17 -5.51 4.46 -6.32
N LEU A 18 -5.17 3.64 -5.33
CA LEU A 18 -4.92 2.21 -5.50
C LEU A 18 -6.13 1.42 -5.01
N PHE A 19 -6.65 0.53 -5.85
CA PHE A 19 -7.74 -0.38 -5.49
C PHE A 19 -7.24 -1.82 -5.55
N VAL A 20 -7.21 -2.47 -4.40
CA VAL A 20 -6.88 -3.90 -4.29
C VAL A 20 -8.19 -4.68 -4.26
N ILE A 21 -8.48 -5.40 -5.34
CA ILE A 21 -9.68 -6.22 -5.45
C ILE A 21 -9.28 -7.68 -5.21
N ILE A 22 -9.73 -8.24 -4.09
CA ILE A 22 -9.54 -9.65 -3.75
C ILE A 22 -10.84 -10.43 -3.90
N SER A 23 -10.71 -11.74 -4.10
CA SER A 23 -11.85 -12.65 -4.12
C SER A 23 -12.22 -13.04 -2.68
N ASP A 24 -13.45 -12.76 -2.27
CA ASP A 24 -14.04 -13.12 -0.96
C ASP A 24 -13.99 -14.64 -0.66
N THR A 25 -13.82 -15.46 -1.69
CA THR A 25 -13.82 -16.94 -1.57
C THR A 25 -12.43 -17.52 -1.31
N ASP A 26 -11.36 -16.77 -1.57
CA ASP A 26 -9.99 -17.29 -1.52
C ASP A 26 -9.09 -16.47 -0.57
N ALA A 27 -9.17 -16.81 0.70
CA ALA A 27 -8.34 -16.23 1.75
C ALA A 27 -6.84 -16.55 1.59
N THR A 28 -6.45 -17.39 0.63
CA THR A 28 -5.05 -17.73 0.35
C THR A 28 -4.24 -16.48 -0.02
N PHE A 29 -4.88 -15.50 -0.68
CA PHE A 29 -4.23 -14.27 -1.11
C PHE A 29 -4.28 -13.13 -0.08
N ASN A 30 -4.99 -13.30 1.05
CA ASN A 30 -5.05 -12.27 2.10
C ASN A 30 -3.67 -11.99 2.70
N PHE A 31 -2.82 -13.02 2.75
CA PHE A 31 -1.42 -12.87 3.17
C PHE A 31 -0.60 -12.03 2.18
N VAL A 32 -0.83 -12.21 0.87
CA VAL A 32 -0.15 -11.43 -0.19
C VAL A 32 -0.50 -9.96 -0.07
N VAL A 33 -1.78 -9.66 0.15
CA VAL A 33 -2.26 -8.29 0.36
C VAL A 33 -1.68 -7.67 1.64
N SER A 34 -1.58 -8.46 2.70
CA SER A 34 -0.94 -8.01 3.96
C SER A 34 0.55 -7.67 3.78
N ILE A 35 1.29 -8.48 3.01
CA ILE A 35 2.69 -8.17 2.65
C ILE A 35 2.75 -6.90 1.80
N MET A 36 1.88 -6.78 0.80
CA MET A 36 1.83 -5.61 -0.08
C MET A 36 1.64 -4.32 0.72
N TYR A 37 0.69 -4.28 1.67
CA TYR A 37 0.49 -3.11 2.53
C TYR A 37 1.69 -2.81 3.41
N SER A 38 2.35 -3.84 3.95
CA SER A 38 3.55 -3.65 4.79
C SER A 38 4.69 -3.04 3.98
N GLN A 39 4.92 -3.53 2.76
CA GLN A 39 5.95 -2.99 1.87
C GLN A 39 5.61 -1.56 1.43
N LEU A 40 4.36 -1.30 1.05
CA LEU A 40 3.88 0.03 0.70
C LEU A 40 4.12 1.02 1.86
N PHE A 41 3.75 0.66 3.08
CA PHE A 41 3.91 1.55 4.23
C PHE A 41 5.38 1.86 4.51
N ASN A 42 6.25 0.85 4.51
CA ASN A 42 7.69 1.04 4.70
C ASN A 42 8.28 1.96 3.63
N LEU A 43 7.96 1.72 2.36
CA LEU A 43 8.44 2.52 1.23
C LEU A 43 7.99 3.99 1.35
N LEU A 44 6.75 4.22 1.75
CA LEU A 44 6.21 5.56 2.00
C LEU A 44 6.90 6.25 3.18
N CYS A 45 7.18 5.54 4.26
CA CYS A 45 7.90 6.05 5.41
C CYS A 45 9.35 6.40 5.07
N ASP A 46 10.08 5.47 4.44
CA ASP A 46 11.46 5.69 4.00
C ASP A 46 11.55 6.91 3.08
N LYS A 47 10.61 7.04 2.13
CA LYS A 47 10.56 8.20 1.23
C LYS A 47 10.18 9.50 1.96
N ALA A 48 9.27 9.43 2.94
CA ALA A 48 8.94 10.58 3.78
C ALA A 48 10.16 11.11 4.53
N ASP A 49 10.97 10.20 5.10
CA ASP A 49 12.14 10.54 5.91
C ASP A 49 13.34 10.96 5.05
N ASP A 50 13.68 10.19 4.00
CA ASP A 50 14.88 10.40 3.18
C ASP A 50 14.71 11.53 2.15
N VAL A 51 13.53 11.68 1.53
CA VAL A 51 13.29 12.63 0.43
C VAL A 51 12.60 13.90 0.93
N TYR A 52 11.61 13.76 1.81
CA TYR A 52 10.76 14.87 2.24
C TYR A 52 11.00 15.33 3.69
N ASN A 53 12.09 14.84 4.30
CA ASN A 53 12.59 15.27 5.61
C ASN A 53 11.53 15.19 6.73
N GLY A 54 10.70 14.15 6.68
CA GLY A 54 9.74 13.74 7.72
C GLY A 54 8.26 13.83 7.35
N ARG A 55 7.88 14.28 6.13
CA ARG A 55 6.46 14.30 5.72
C ARG A 55 6.25 14.31 4.21
N LEU A 56 5.48 13.34 3.71
CA LEU A 56 5.06 13.31 2.30
C LEU A 56 4.26 14.55 1.89
N PRO A 57 4.40 15.03 0.63
CA PRO A 57 3.67 16.17 0.10
C PRO A 57 2.15 15.99 0.13
N ILE A 58 1.68 14.77 -0.13
CA ILE A 58 0.27 14.40 -0.15
C ILE A 58 0.00 13.39 0.95
N HIS A 59 -1.02 13.67 1.76
CA HIS A 59 -1.45 12.76 2.82
C HIS A 59 -2.07 11.49 2.23
N VAL A 60 -1.40 10.35 2.41
CA VAL A 60 -1.91 9.03 2.01
C VAL A 60 -2.92 8.52 3.06
N ARG A 61 -4.11 8.10 2.61
CA ARG A 61 -5.12 7.46 3.46
C ARG A 61 -5.35 6.05 2.97
N MET A 62 -5.10 5.06 3.83
CA MET A 62 -5.40 3.65 3.54
C MET A 62 -6.75 3.30 4.17
N LEU A 63 -7.67 2.79 3.35
CA LEU A 63 -8.94 2.23 3.81
C LEU A 63 -8.82 0.72 3.64
N LEU A 64 -8.65 0.00 4.74
CA LEU A 64 -8.39 -1.42 4.75
C LEU A 64 -9.64 -2.12 5.30
N ASP A 65 -10.50 -2.55 4.39
CA ASP A 65 -11.72 -3.29 4.71
C ASP A 65 -11.39 -4.79 4.65
N GLU A 66 -11.02 -5.37 5.81
CA GLU A 66 -10.91 -6.82 6.11
C GLU A 66 -10.00 -7.16 7.32
N PHE A 67 -9.60 -6.20 8.17
CA PHE A 67 -8.75 -6.51 9.33
C PHE A 67 -9.43 -7.36 10.44
N ALA A 68 -10.73 -7.65 10.32
CA ALA A 68 -11.46 -8.46 11.28
C ALA A 68 -11.54 -9.93 10.82
N VAL A 69 -10.46 -10.68 11.05
CA VAL A 69 -10.63 -12.14 11.23
C VAL A 69 -11.53 -12.31 12.44
N ARG A 70 -12.77 -12.73 12.20
CA ARG A 70 -13.69 -13.16 13.23
C ARG A 70 -13.02 -14.30 14.02
N SER A 71 -12.55 -14.00 15.24
CA SER A 71 -12.27 -15.02 16.26
C SER A 71 -13.56 -15.69 16.72
#